data_AF-A0A2V2A6W5-F1
#
_entry.id   AF-A0A2V2A6W5-F1
#
_cell.length_a   1.000
_cell.length_b   1.000
_cell.length_c   1.000
_cell.angle_alpha   90.00
_cell.angle_beta   90.00
_cell.angle_gamma   90.00
#
_symmetry.space_group_name_H-M   'P 1'
#
loop_
_entity.id
_entity.type
_entity.pdbx_description
1 polymer ?
#
loop_
_entity_poly.entity_id
_entity_poly.type
_entity_poly.pdbx_seq_one_letter_code
_entity_poly.pdbx_strand_id
1 'polypeptide(L)'
;MLTSSQKSIIHNCMLDLRDSLSLCNPSFLPLALDSLLNSKGFGIEMSGIYIGTDSDQENIPDYLQEGISFEFMDDHVTLSINDGILYIIDWFKKNTPLDEGVISKYKNLEKY
;
A
#
# COMPACT_ATOMS: atom_id res chain seq x y z
N MET A 1 -6.37 17.37 0.84
CA MET A 1 -6.70 16.83 2.19
C MET A 1 -7.73 15.74 2.00
N LEU A 2 -7.49 14.53 2.52
CA LEU A 2 -8.41 13.39 2.28
C LEU A 2 -9.69 13.49 3.10
N THR A 3 -10.79 13.04 2.50
CA THR A 3 -12.07 12.87 3.20
C THR A 3 -11.99 11.72 4.21
N SER A 4 -12.95 11.65 5.14
CA SER A 4 -13.02 10.56 6.11
C SER A 4 -13.20 9.19 5.44
N SER A 5 -13.97 9.12 4.36
CA SER A 5 -14.15 7.89 3.57
C SER A 5 -12.83 7.47 2.92
N GLN A 6 -12.11 8.40 2.28
CA GLN A 6 -10.82 8.09 1.67
C GLN A 6 -9.79 7.58 2.69
N LYS A 7 -9.73 8.22 3.86
CA LYS A 7 -8.87 7.76 4.96
C LYS A 7 -9.25 6.38 5.46
N SER A 8 -10.55 6.06 5.49
CA SER A 8 -11.04 4.73 5.89
C SER A 8 -10.62 3.65 4.90
N ILE A 9 -10.70 3.92 3.59
CA ILE A 9 -10.29 2.98 2.54
C ILE A 9 -8.79 2.67 2.70
N ILE A 10 -7.95 3.71 2.76
CA ILE A 10 -6.51 3.53 2.94
C ILE A 10 -6.21 2.78 4.24
N HIS A 11 -6.88 3.15 5.34
CA HIS A 11 -6.67 2.49 6.63
C HIS A 11 -7.02 1.01 6.60
N ASN A 12 -8.16 0.65 6.01
CA ASN A 12 -8.63 -0.74 5.93
C ASN A 12 -7.78 -1.58 4.98
N CYS A 13 -7.36 -1.02 3.83
CA CYS A 13 -6.38 -1.66 2.93
C CYS A 13 -5.10 -2.02 3.69
N MET A 14 -4.53 -1.06 4.41
CA MET A 14 -3.29 -1.28 5.18
C MET A 14 -3.47 -2.26 6.34
N LEU A 15 -4.63 -2.26 7.01
CA LEU A 15 -4.96 -3.24 8.05
C LEU A 15 -5.08 -4.65 7.47
N ASP A 16 -5.80 -4.81 6.36
CA ASP A 16 -5.99 -6.10 5.73
C ASP A 16 -4.66 -6.67 5.22
N LEU A 17 -3.83 -5.86 4.56
CA LEU A 17 -2.48 -6.28 4.19
C LEU A 17 -1.64 -6.70 5.41
N ARG A 18 -1.81 -6.04 6.56
CA ARG A 18 -1.09 -6.38 7.79
C ARG A 18 -1.57 -7.70 8.38
N ASP A 19 -2.88 -7.86 8.52
CA ASP A 19 -3.52 -8.89 9.34
C ASP A 19 -3.85 -10.16 8.54
N SER A 20 -3.97 -10.05 7.21
CA SER A 20 -4.12 -11.19 6.33
C SER A 20 -2.82 -11.97 6.21
N LEU A 21 -2.96 -13.30 6.17
CA LEU A 21 -1.86 -14.25 6.18
C LEU A 21 -2.09 -15.35 5.14
N SER A 22 -1.00 -15.97 4.71
CA SER A 22 -1.01 -17.21 3.92
C SER A 22 -0.22 -18.29 4.64
N LEU A 23 -0.26 -19.52 4.12
CA LEU A 23 0.54 -20.64 4.61
C LEU A 23 2.04 -20.31 4.79
N CYS A 24 2.59 -19.40 3.98
CA CYS A 24 4.01 -19.06 3.99
C CYS A 24 4.32 -17.65 4.49
N ASN A 25 3.32 -16.78 4.66
CA ASN A 25 3.54 -15.39 5.04
C ASN A 25 2.62 -15.00 6.19
N PRO A 26 3.17 -14.58 7.36
CA PRO A 26 2.38 -14.17 8.51
C PRO A 26 1.73 -12.78 8.32
N SER A 27 2.13 -12.04 7.29
CA SER A 27 1.59 -10.74 6.92
C SER A 27 1.95 -10.46 5.46
N PHE A 28 1.04 -9.84 4.70
CA PHE A 28 1.30 -9.40 3.33
C PHE A 28 1.89 -7.99 3.25
N LEU A 29 1.75 -7.19 4.30
CA LEU A 29 2.22 -5.81 4.34
C LEU A 29 3.74 -5.69 4.03
N PRO A 30 4.64 -6.52 4.58
CA PRO A 30 6.06 -6.46 4.21
C PRO A 30 6.34 -6.75 2.73
N LEU A 31 5.50 -7.56 2.07
CA LEU A 31 5.61 -7.90 0.65
C LEU A 31 5.07 -6.78 -0.24
N ALA A 32 3.97 -6.14 0.19
CA ALA A 32 3.44 -4.95 -0.46
C ALA A 32 4.47 -3.82 -0.47
N LEU A 33 5.17 -3.59 0.65
CA LEU A 33 6.25 -2.59 0.72
C LEU A 33 7.44 -2.95 -0.16
N ASP A 34 7.85 -4.21 -0.20
CA ASP A 34 8.94 -4.65 -1.08
C ASP A 34 8.59 -4.40 -2.54
N SER A 35 7.35 -4.72 -2.94
CA SER A 35 6.86 -4.49 -4.30
C SER A 35 6.90 -3.00 -4.62
N LEU A 36 6.39 -2.15 -3.72
CA LEU A 36 6.40 -0.70 -3.89
C LEU A 36 7.81 -0.11 -3.99
N LEU A 37 8.76 -0.60 -3.16
CA LEU A 37 10.17 -0.21 -3.24
C LEU A 37 10.80 -0.57 -4.60
N ASN A 38 10.30 -1.61 -5.26
CA ASN A 38 10.69 -2.02 -6.60
C ASN A 38 9.83 -1.40 -7.72
N SER A 39 9.05 -0.36 -7.40
CA SER A 39 8.13 0.29 -8.35
C SER A 39 7.12 -0.70 -8.95
N LYS A 40 6.52 -1.54 -8.10
CA LYS A 40 5.48 -2.48 -8.49
C LYS A 40 4.25 -2.38 -7.61
N GLY A 41 3.10 -2.63 -8.21
CA GLY A 41 1.85 -2.87 -7.49
C GLY A 41 1.88 -4.20 -6.72
N PHE A 42 0.98 -4.32 -5.76
CA PHE A 42 0.77 -5.53 -4.99
C PHE A 42 -0.68 -5.63 -4.54
N GLY A 43 -1.32 -6.78 -4.77
CA GLY A 43 -2.69 -7.04 -4.37
C GLY A 43 -2.88 -8.41 -3.76
N ILE A 44 -3.86 -8.50 -2.87
CA ILE A 44 -4.49 -9.72 -2.37
C ILE A 44 -6.00 -9.64 -2.68
N GLU A 45 -6.76 -10.68 -2.34
CA GLU A 45 -8.18 -10.79 -2.74
C GLU A 45 -9.03 -9.54 -2.44
N MET A 46 -8.83 -8.88 -1.29
CA MET A 46 -9.65 -7.74 -0.86
C MET A 46 -8.92 -6.40 -0.81
N SER A 47 -7.61 -6.37 -1.04
CA SER A 47 -6.83 -5.15 -0.84
C SER A 47 -5.62 -5.08 -1.77
N GLY A 48 -5.28 -3.88 -2.20
CA GLY A 48 -4.08 -3.68 -3.00
C GLY A 48 -3.53 -2.27 -2.96
N ILE A 49 -2.24 -2.17 -3.27
CA ILE A 49 -1.54 -0.91 -3.51
C ILE A 49 -0.97 -1.00 -4.91
N TYR A 50 -1.47 -0.16 -5.82
CA TYR A 50 -1.08 -0.19 -7.23
C TYR A 50 -0.44 1.12 -7.63
N ILE A 51 0.49 1.10 -8.58
CA ILE A 51 1.12 2.31 -9.11
C ILE A 51 0.94 2.38 -10.61
N GLY A 52 0.58 3.56 -11.13
CA GLY A 52 0.37 3.76 -12.57
C GLY A 52 1.66 3.67 -13.41
N THR A 53 2.82 3.60 -12.75
CA THR A 53 4.13 3.46 -13.39
C THR A 53 4.68 2.03 -13.33
N ASP A 54 3.87 1.04 -12.95
CA ASP A 54 4.32 -0.35 -12.99
C ASP A 54 4.70 -0.73 -14.43
N SER A 55 5.82 -1.43 -14.59
CA SER A 55 6.26 -1.92 -15.89
C SER A 55 5.35 -3.00 -16.47
N ASP A 56 4.64 -3.71 -15.60
CA ASP A 56 3.69 -4.75 -16.00
C ASP A 56 2.27 -4.17 -16.04
N GLN A 57 1.79 -3.91 -17.26
CA GLN A 57 0.48 -3.28 -17.47
C GLN A 57 -0.68 -4.16 -17.00
N GLU A 58 -0.50 -5.49 -16.91
CA GLU A 58 -1.54 -6.39 -16.40
C GLU A 58 -1.75 -6.22 -14.88
N ASN A 59 -0.78 -5.63 -14.16
CA ASN A 59 -0.89 -5.33 -12.73
C ASN A 59 -1.45 -3.94 -12.45
N ILE A 60 -1.78 -3.14 -13.46
CA ILE A 60 -2.34 -1.79 -13.29
C ILE A 60 -3.85 -1.86 -13.48
N PRO A 61 -4.66 -1.51 -12.46
CA PRO A 61 -6.10 -1.43 -12.63
C PRO A 61 -6.48 -0.44 -13.75
N ASP A 62 -7.49 -0.77 -14.56
CA ASP A 62 -7.90 0.04 -15.73
C ASP A 62 -8.21 1.51 -15.37
N TYR A 63 -8.65 1.77 -14.14
CA TYR A 63 -8.99 3.10 -13.67
C TYR A 63 -7.75 3.93 -13.29
N LEU A 64 -6.59 3.29 -13.06
CA LEU A 64 -5.37 3.92 -12.56
C LEU A 64 -4.50 4.39 -13.73
N GLN A 65 -4.70 5.64 -14.15
CA GLN A 65 -3.91 6.26 -15.22
C GLN A 65 -2.54 6.75 -14.72
N GLU A 66 -2.51 7.37 -13.54
CA GLU A 66 -1.29 7.91 -12.93
C GLU A 66 -1.38 7.84 -11.40
N GLY A 67 -0.22 7.90 -10.75
CA GLY A 67 -0.16 7.98 -9.29
C GLY A 67 -0.10 6.62 -8.60
N ILE A 68 -0.64 6.57 -7.39
CA ILE A 68 -0.73 5.38 -6.54
C ILE A 68 -2.18 5.21 -6.08
N SER A 69 -2.69 3.98 -6.15
CA SER A 69 -4.03 3.63 -5.69
C SER A 69 -3.98 2.71 -4.49
N PHE A 70 -4.87 2.94 -3.53
CA PHE A 70 -5.17 2.04 -2.43
C PHE A 70 -6.56 1.48 -2.66
N GLU A 71 -6.66 0.16 -2.75
CA GLU A 71 -7.92 -0.58 -2.90
C GLU A 71 -8.26 -1.32 -1.61
N PHE A 72 -9.54 -1.27 -1.24
CA PHE A 72 -10.14 -2.11 -0.21
C PHE A 72 -11.55 -2.50 -0.62
N MET A 73 -11.80 -3.80 -0.80
CA MET A 73 -13.00 -4.33 -1.45
C MET A 73 -13.17 -3.69 -2.83
N ASP A 74 -14.37 -3.23 -3.18
CA ASP A 74 -14.68 -2.61 -4.48
C ASP A 74 -14.39 -1.10 -4.52
N ASP A 75 -13.88 -0.53 -3.41
CA ASP A 75 -13.59 0.90 -3.29
C ASP A 75 -12.09 1.19 -3.44
N HIS A 76 -11.76 2.34 -4.04
CA HIS A 76 -10.38 2.77 -4.21
C HIS A 76 -10.16 4.27 -3.97
N VAL A 77 -8.91 4.61 -3.66
CA VAL A 77 -8.45 6.00 -3.57
C VAL A 77 -7.15 6.15 -4.35
N THR A 78 -7.18 7.00 -5.36
CA THR A 78 -5.98 7.37 -6.14
C THR A 78 -5.40 8.69 -5.65
N LEU A 79 -4.09 8.71 -5.44
CA LEU A 79 -3.30 9.85 -4.98
C LEU A 79 -2.09 10.07 -5.88
N SER A 80 -1.45 11.23 -5.74
CA SER A 80 -0.07 11.39 -6.22
C SER A 80 0.83 10.38 -5.50
N ILE A 81 1.88 9.89 -6.16
CA ILE A 81 2.84 8.94 -5.56
C ILE A 81 3.35 9.50 -4.22
N ASN A 82 3.80 10.76 -4.21
CA ASN A 82 4.33 11.41 -3.00
C ASN A 82 3.32 11.42 -1.86
N ASP A 83 2.06 11.79 -2.11
CA ASP A 83 1.03 11.80 -1.07
C ASP A 83 0.75 10.39 -0.56
N GLY A 84 0.68 9.39 -1.44
CA GLY A 84 0.46 8.00 -1.03
C GLY A 84 1.59 7.45 -0.17
N ILE A 85 2.86 7.72 -0.53
CA ILE A 85 4.02 7.35 0.29
C ILE A 85 3.96 8.02 1.66
N LEU A 86 3.64 9.32 1.73
CA LEU A 86 3.48 10.02 3.01
C LEU A 86 2.38 9.42 3.88
N TYR A 87 1.26 9.01 3.28
CA TYR A 87 0.18 8.34 4.00
C TYR A 87 0.58 6.96 4.54
N ILE A 88 1.30 6.15 3.75
CA ILE A 88 1.86 4.88 4.20
C ILE A 88 2.75 5.11 5.42
N ILE A 89 3.67 6.06 5.31
CA ILE A 89 4.60 6.44 6.39
C ILE A 89 3.85 6.86 7.67
N ASP A 90 2.86 7.74 7.55
CA ASP A 90 2.06 8.21 8.69
C ASP A 90 1.24 7.08 9.32
N TRP A 91 0.67 6.21 8.50
CA TRP A 91 -0.08 5.05 8.97
C TRP A 91 0.80 4.11 9.77
N PHE A 92 2.02 3.82 9.30
CA PHE A 92 2.98 2.96 10.02
C PHE A 92 3.33 3.49 11.40
N LYS A 93 3.62 4.79 11.50
CA LYS A 93 3.94 5.47 12.77
C LYS A 93 2.84 5.31 13.82
N LYS A 94 1.59 5.18 13.39
CA LYS A 94 0.41 5.14 14.26
C LYS A 94 -0.08 3.73 14.59
N ASN A 95 0.14 2.75 13.72
CA ASN A 95 -0.62 1.49 13.74
C ASN A 95 0.23 0.22 13.88
N THR A 96 1.55 0.31 14.00
CA THR A 96 2.43 -0.87 13.97
C THR A 96 3.34 -0.91 15.19
N PRO A 97 3.30 -1.97 16.02
CA PRO A 97 4.42 -2.27 16.90
C PRO A 97 5.63 -2.57 16.02
N LEU A 98 6.74 -1.90 16.33
CA LEU A 98 7.94 -1.81 15.52
C LEU A 98 8.67 -3.18 15.42
N ASP A 99 8.28 -4.02 14.47
CA ASP A 99 9.13 -5.10 13.96
C ASP A 99 10.28 -4.49 13.16
N GLU A 100 11.54 -4.80 13.53
CA GLU A 100 12.74 -4.22 12.91
C GLU A 100 12.81 -4.40 11.38
N GLY A 101 12.28 -5.51 10.86
CA GLY A 101 12.23 -5.78 9.42
C GLY A 101 11.34 -4.78 8.69
N VAL A 102 10.15 -4.50 9.25
CA VAL A 102 9.18 -3.54 8.70
C VAL A 102 9.72 -2.10 8.82
N ILE A 103 10.39 -1.77 9.92
CA ILE A 103 11.03 -0.45 10.11
C ILE A 103 12.07 -0.16 9.02
N SER A 104 12.90 -1.14 8.70
CA SER A 104 13.97 -0.96 7.72
C SER A 104 13.42 -0.61 6.33
N LYS A 105 12.33 -1.26 5.92
CA LYS A 105 11.62 -1.02 4.66
C LYS A 105 10.94 0.34 4.66
N TYR A 106 10.24 0.66 5.75
CA TYR A 106 9.63 1.97 5.99
C TYR A 106 10.65 3.13 5.85
N LYS A 107 11.85 2.99 6.44
CA LYS A 107 12.91 4.04 6.36
C LYS A 107 13.44 4.25 4.95
N ASN A 108 13.32 3.25 4.08
CA ASN A 108 13.73 3.39 2.68
C ASN A 108 12.66 4.11 1.86
N LEU A 109 11.38 4.00 2.22
CA LEU A 109 10.31 4.79 1.62
C LEU A 109 10.43 6.30 1.94
N GLU A 110 11.01 6.69 3.08
CA GLU A 110 11.30 8.10 3.36
C GLU A 110 12.33 8.74 2.40
N LYS A 111 13.04 7.93 1.60
CA LYS A 111 14.04 8.38 0.62
C LYS A 111 13.52 8.34 -0.82
N TYR A 112 12.30 7.85 -1.02
CA TYR A 112 11.61 7.77 -2.30
C TYR A 112 11.11 9.16 -2.72
#